data_AF-A0A0C2RD77-F1
#
_entry.id   AF-A0A0C2RD77-F1
#
_cell.length_a   1.000
_cell.length_b   1.000
_cell.length_c   1.000
_cell.angle_alpha   90.00
_cell.angle_beta   90.00
_cell.angle_gamma   90.00
#
_symmetry.space_group_name_H-M   'P 1'
#
loop_
_entity.id
_entity.type
_entity.pdbx_description
1 polymer ?
#
loop_
_entity_poly.entity_id
_entity_poly.type
_entity_poly.pdbx_seq_one_letter_code
_entity_poly.pdbx_strand_id
1 'polypeptide(L)'
;MNYCAGEEYKKVDKKLNQIYKEILKHISDEQEKVNLLKKSPNLWIKYRDADCEFRSSEVYGGSVYPMILLMCLTEKTEERIKEFEAMLKCEEDDLSCPFIIKT
;
A
#
# COMPACT_ATOMS: atom_id res chain seq x y z
N MET A 1 7.14 -20.34 -10.70
CA MET A 1 7.76 -19.14 -10.09
C MET A 1 6.89 -17.89 -10.26
N ASN A 2 6.62 -17.42 -11.49
CA ASN A 2 5.75 -16.24 -11.71
C ASN A 2 4.36 -16.38 -11.07
N TYR A 3 3.76 -17.58 -11.13
CA TYR A 3 2.49 -17.87 -10.47
C TYR A 3 2.54 -17.63 -8.95
N CYS A 4 3.53 -18.20 -8.26
CA CYS A 4 3.68 -18.03 -6.81
C CYS A 4 3.90 -16.57 -6.42
N ALA A 5 4.73 -15.84 -7.19
CA ALA A 5 4.94 -14.41 -7.00
C ALA A 5 3.64 -13.60 -7.18
N GLY A 6 2.80 -13.99 -8.15
CA GLY A 6 1.50 -13.38 -8.38
C GLY A 6 0.51 -13.62 -7.24
N GLU A 7 0.49 -14.84 -6.69
CA GLU A 7 -0.37 -15.17 -5.55
C GLU A 7 0.05 -14.43 -4.28
N GLU A 8 1.36 -14.28 -4.02
CA GLU A 8 1.83 -13.50 -2.87
C GLU A 8 1.49 -12.01 -3.03
N TYR A 9 1.70 -11.45 -4.22
CA TYR A 9 1.30 -10.06 -4.49
C TYR A 9 -0.20 -9.83 -4.26
N LYS A 10 -1.06 -10.72 -4.76
CA LYS A 10 -2.52 -10.63 -4.53
C LYS A 10 -2.89 -10.68 -3.05
N LYS A 11 -2.20 -11.52 -2.27
CA LYS A 11 -2.43 -11.64 -0.83
C LYS A 11 -2.09 -10.34 -0.10
N VAL A 12 -0.94 -9.73 -0.39
CA VAL A 12 -0.56 -8.46 0.26
C VAL A 12 -1.43 -7.30 -0.24
N ASP A 13 -1.79 -7.25 -1.52
CA ASP A 13 -2.69 -6.21 -2.05
C ASP A 13 -4.09 -6.29 -1.41
N LYS A 14 -4.60 -7.51 -1.20
CA LYS A 14 -5.84 -7.72 -0.46
C LYS A 14 -5.74 -7.19 0.98
N LYS A 15 -4.62 -7.44 1.68
CA LYS A 15 -4.38 -6.93 3.03
C LYS A 15 -4.32 -5.40 3.05
N LEU A 16 -3.60 -4.78 2.10
CA LEU A 16 -3.54 -3.32 1.98
C LEU A 16 -4.94 -2.71 1.81
N ASN A 17 -5.76 -3.29 0.93
CA ASN A 17 -7.13 -2.84 0.71
C ASN A 17 -8.04 -3.00 1.94
N GLN A 18 -7.82 -4.02 2.76
CA GLN A 18 -8.54 -4.21 4.03
C GLN A 18 -8.20 -3.10 5.03
N ILE A 19 -6.91 -2.84 5.23
CA ILE A 19 -6.43 -1.80 6.16
C ILE A 19 -6.86 -0.40 5.69
N TYR A 20 -6.77 -0.12 4.39
CA TYR A 20 -7.26 1.15 3.83
C TYR A 20 -8.74 1.39 4.14
N LYS A 21 -9.58 0.35 4.01
CA LYS A 21 -11.01 0.42 4.37
C LYS A 21 -11.23 0.60 5.87
N GLU A 22 -10.35 0.06 6.70
CA GLU A 22 -10.39 0.25 8.15
C GLU A 22 -10.10 1.70 8.52
N ILE A 23 -9.02 2.28 8.00
CA ILE A 23 -8.71 3.71 8.18
C ILE A 23 -9.89 4.58 7.74
N LEU A 24 -10.49 4.30 6.57
CA LEU A 24 -11.64 5.03 6.06
C LEU A 24 -12.84 5.05 7.02
N LYS A 25 -13.05 4.00 7.82
CA LYS A 25 -14.16 3.96 8.80
C LYS A 25 -13.97 5.02 9.88
N HIS A 26 -12.75 5.18 10.39
CA HIS A 26 -12.45 6.11 11.48
C HIS A 26 -12.58 7.58 11.08
N ILE A 27 -12.43 7.89 9.79
CA ILE A 27 -12.50 9.26 9.27
C ILE A 27 -13.73 9.51 8.39
N SER A 28 -14.71 8.59 8.38
CA SER A 28 -15.79 8.56 7.38
C SER A 28 -16.69 9.80 7.36
N ASP A 29 -16.81 10.49 8.48
CA ASP A 29 -17.52 11.77 8.70
C ASP A 29 -16.65 13.01 8.45
N GLU A 30 -15.34 12.85 8.29
CA GLU A 30 -14.38 13.93 8.05
C GLU A 30 -14.01 14.01 6.56
N GLN A 31 -14.90 14.60 5.75
CA GLN A 31 -14.81 14.58 4.28
C GLN A 31 -13.45 15.08 3.73
N GLU A 32 -12.84 16.07 4.36
CA GLU A 32 -11.51 16.57 3.98
C GLU A 32 -10.43 15.49 4.19
N LYS A 33 -10.41 14.83 5.35
CA LYS A 33 -9.50 13.72 5.63
C LYS A 33 -9.72 12.55 4.67
N VAL A 34 -10.99 12.22 4.35
CA VAL A 34 -11.30 11.19 3.34
C VAL A 34 -10.69 11.53 1.99
N ASN A 35 -10.76 12.80 1.56
CA ASN A 35 -10.20 13.24 0.29
C ASN A 35 -8.66 13.17 0.30
N LEU A 36 -8.02 13.57 1.40
CA LEU A 36 -6.58 13.45 1.59
C LEU A 36 -6.13 11.98 1.58
N LEU A 37 -6.83 11.12 2.32
CA LEU A 37 -6.55 9.69 2.36
C LEU A 37 -6.77 9.04 1.00
N LYS A 38 -7.75 9.44 0.19
CA LYS A 38 -7.92 8.92 -1.18
C LYS A 38 -6.79 9.37 -2.11
N LYS A 39 -6.33 10.61 -1.97
CA LYS A 39 -5.26 11.17 -2.81
C LYS A 39 -3.93 10.45 -2.61
N SER A 40 -3.59 10.09 -1.36
CA SER A 40 -2.28 9.53 -1.03
C SER A 40 -1.98 8.16 -1.70
N PRO A 41 -2.83 7.10 -1.58
CA PRO A 41 -2.67 5.84 -2.29
C PRO A 41 -2.66 5.99 -3.80
N ASN A 42 -3.49 6.87 -4.36
CA ASN A 42 -3.54 7.09 -5.82
C ASN A 42 -2.21 7.61 -6.36
N LEU A 43 -1.52 8.48 -5.62
CA LEU A 43 -0.18 8.95 -5.97
C LEU A 43 0.89 7.89 -5.69
N TRP A 44 0.77 7.19 -4.56
CA TRP A 44 1.69 6.11 -4.20
C TRP A 44 1.69 4.97 -5.22
N ILE A 45 0.53 4.56 -5.76
CA ILE A 45 0.45 3.53 -6.81
C ILE A 45 1.26 3.94 -8.04
N LYS A 46 1.12 5.20 -8.49
CA LYS A 46 1.90 5.71 -9.64
C LYS A 46 3.39 5.68 -9.37
N TYR A 47 3.81 6.09 -8.18
CA TYR A 47 5.21 6.03 -7.76
C TYR A 47 5.71 4.57 -7.71
N ARG A 48 4.98 3.68 -7.03
CA ARG A 48 5.31 2.26 -6.87
C ARG A 48 5.48 1.59 -8.22
N ASP A 49 4.52 1.76 -9.11
CA ASP A 49 4.53 1.08 -10.40
C ASP A 49 5.71 1.55 -11.26
N ALA A 50 5.99 2.87 -11.27
CA ALA A 50 7.15 3.43 -11.97
C ALA A 50 8.50 2.98 -11.37
N ASP A 51 8.62 2.95 -10.05
CA ASP A 51 9.82 2.46 -9.36
C ASP A 51 10.05 0.97 -9.64
N CYS A 52 9.00 0.15 -9.58
CA CYS A 52 9.10 -1.28 -9.84
C CYS A 52 9.38 -1.61 -11.31
N GLU A 53 8.83 -0.85 -12.25
CA GLU A 53 9.19 -0.95 -13.67
C GLU A 53 10.68 -0.64 -13.86
N PHE A 54 11.18 0.45 -13.28
CA PHE A 54 12.61 0.80 -13.36
C PHE A 54 13.50 -0.28 -12.73
N ARG A 55 13.18 -0.76 -11.53
CA ARG A 55 13.96 -1.79 -10.81
C ARG A 55 14.01 -3.13 -11.56
N SER A 56 13.01 -3.42 -12.39
CA SER A 56 12.93 -4.66 -13.18
C SER A 56 13.42 -4.51 -14.62
N SER A 57 13.86 -3.31 -15.02
CA SER A 57 14.21 -2.99 -16.41
C SER A 57 15.36 -3.82 -16.99
N GLU A 58 16.36 -4.19 -16.20
CA GLU A 58 17.51 -5.01 -16.64
C GLU A 58 17.11 -6.39 -17.18
N VAL A 59 15.98 -6.93 -16.73
CA VAL A 59 15.48 -8.25 -17.16
C VAL A 59 14.29 -8.14 -18.11
N TYR A 60 13.94 -6.93 -18.54
CA TYR A 60 12.79 -6.67 -19.42
C TYR A 60 12.84 -7.52 -20.70
N GLY A 61 11.68 -8.05 -21.11
CA GLY A 61 11.56 -8.98 -22.24
C GLY A 61 11.98 -10.43 -21.94
N GLY A 62 12.64 -10.68 -20.80
CA GLY A 62 12.97 -12.03 -20.33
C GLY A 62 11.81 -12.72 -19.60
N SER A 63 11.84 -14.04 -19.53
CA SER A 63 10.81 -14.84 -18.83
C SER A 63 10.76 -14.63 -17.31
N VAL A 64 11.85 -14.11 -16.73
CA VAL A 64 11.98 -13.77 -15.30
C VAL A 64 11.40 -12.39 -14.96
N TYR A 65 11.20 -11.51 -15.94
CA TYR A 65 10.72 -10.13 -15.72
C TYR A 65 9.45 -10.05 -14.87
N PRO A 66 8.37 -10.82 -15.14
CA PRO A 66 7.16 -10.74 -14.34
C PRO A 66 7.40 -11.11 -12.87
N MET A 67 8.31 -12.04 -12.59
CA MET A 67 8.66 -12.42 -11.22
C MET A 67 9.30 -11.25 -10.47
N ILE A 68 10.31 -10.62 -11.06
CA ILE A 68 11.06 -9.52 -10.43
C ILE A 68 10.15 -8.31 -10.21
N LEU A 69 9.31 -7.98 -11.19
CA LEU A 69 8.30 -6.94 -11.06
C LEU A 69 7.34 -7.22 -9.89
N LEU A 70 6.77 -8.44 -9.82
CA LEU A 70 5.83 -8.83 -8.76
C LEU A 70 6.48 -8.85 -7.37
N MET A 71 7.75 -9.24 -7.27
CA MET A 71 8.50 -9.18 -6.01
C MET A 71 8.66 -7.74 -5.53
N CYS A 72 9.00 -6.80 -6.43
CA CYS A 72 9.04 -5.37 -6.08
C CYS A 72 7.68 -4.84 -5.62
N LEU A 73 6.62 -5.16 -6.37
CA LEU A 73 5.26 -4.73 -6.01
C LEU A 73 4.83 -5.27 -4.65
N THR A 74 5.21 -6.50 -4.32
CA THR A 74 4.96 -7.13 -3.02
C THR A 74 5.68 -6.38 -1.91
N GLU A 75 6.99 -6.18 -2.03
CA GLU A 75 7.83 -5.46 -1.05
C GLU A 75 7.26 -4.07 -0.75
N LYS A 76 7.01 -3.27 -1.79
CA LYS A 76 6.45 -1.91 -1.62
C LYS A 76 5.06 -1.93 -0.98
N THR A 77 4.24 -2.92 -1.31
CA THR A 77 2.89 -3.05 -0.72
C THR A 77 2.96 -3.43 0.76
N GLU A 78 3.92 -4.27 1.16
CA GLU A 78 4.17 -4.58 2.57
C GLU A 78 4.68 -3.37 3.37
N GLU A 79 5.56 -2.55 2.79
CA GLU A 79 5.99 -1.28 3.39
C GLU A 79 4.78 -0.36 3.63
N ARG A 80 3.92 -0.20 2.63
CA ARG A 80 2.73 0.63 2.74
C ARG A 80 1.72 0.11 3.77
N ILE A 81 1.60 -1.22 3.89
CA ILE A 81 0.82 -1.85 4.95
C ILE A 81 1.36 -1.44 6.33
N LYS A 82 2.68 -1.48 6.54
CA LYS A 82 3.28 -1.08 7.83
C LYS A 82 3.01 0.39 8.16
N GLU A 83 3.10 1.28 7.17
CA GLU A 83 2.75 2.70 7.35
C GLU A 83 1.30 2.86 7.80
N PHE A 84 0.37 2.14 7.18
CA PHE A 84 -1.06 2.21 7.54
C PHE A 84 -1.38 1.53 8.87
N GLU A 85 -0.74 0.40 9.18
CA GLU A 85 -0.87 -0.24 10.50
C GLU A 85 -0.33 0.65 11.62
N ALA A 86 0.72 1.44 11.36
CA ALA A 86 1.21 2.42 12.33
C ALA A 86 0.17 3.51 12.61
N MET A 87 -0.54 3.99 11.58
CA MET A 87 -1.64 4.96 11.76
C MET A 87 -2.79 4.40 12.61
N LEU A 88 -3.04 3.09 12.55
CA LEU A 88 -4.08 2.41 13.33
C LEU A 88 -3.64 2.04 14.76
N LYS A 89 -2.37 2.20 15.12
CA LYS A 89 -1.84 1.93 16.47
C LYS A 89 -1.53 3.21 17.25
N CYS A 90 -1.95 4.34 16.70
CA CYS A 90 -1.56 5.64 17.19
C CYS A 90 -2.34 6.00 18.47
N GLU A 91 -1.64 6.53 19.48
CA GLU A 91 -2.22 6.93 20.77
C GLU A 91 -2.86 8.32 20.67
N GLU A 92 -3.95 8.60 21.40
CA GLU A 92 -4.71 9.86 21.30
C GLU A 92 -3.88 11.12 21.60
N ASP A 93 -2.80 11.02 22.38
CA ASP A 93 -1.93 12.15 22.77
C ASP A 93 -0.73 12.37 21.82
N ASP A 94 -0.56 11.53 20.79
CA ASP A 94 0.51 11.70 19.81
C ASP A 94 0.06 12.64 18.67
N LEU A 95 0.64 13.85 18.64
CA LEU A 95 0.37 14.88 17.62
C LEU A 95 0.72 14.45 16.19
N SER A 96 1.46 13.35 16.02
CA SER A 96 1.76 12.76 14.71
C SER A 96 0.63 11.89 14.16
N CYS A 97 -0.40 11.58 14.98
CA CYS A 97 -1.53 10.78 14.55
C CYS A 97 -2.46 11.51 13.57
N PRO A 98 -2.75 10.91 12.40
CA PRO A 98 -3.59 11.57 11.39
C PRO A 98 -5.09 11.57 11.73
N PHE A 99 -5.54 10.74 12.67
CA PHE A 99 -6.93 10.63 13.11
C PHE A 99 -7.04 9.94 14.49
N ILE A 100 -8.20 10.08 15.12
CA ILE A 100 -8.56 9.39 16.37
C ILE A 100 -9.29 8.09 16.03
N ILE A 101 -8.93 7.00 16.70
CA ILE A 101 -9.57 5.69 16.53
C ILE A 101 -10.94 5.72 17.20
N LYS A 102 -11.99 5.86 16.38
CA LYS A 102 -13.40 5.76 16.84
C LYS A 102 -13.74 4.30 17.18
N THR A 103 -14.11 4.04 18.44
CA THR A 103 -14.66 2.76 18.94
C THR A 103 -16.11 2.54 18.54
#